data_AF-A0A8J8EJA3-F1
#
_entry.id   AF-A0A8J8EJA3-F1
#
_cell.length_a   1.000
_cell.length_b   1.000
_cell.length_c   1.000
_cell.angle_alpha   90.00
_cell.angle_beta   90.00
_cell.angle_gamma   90.00
#
_symmetry.space_group_name_H-M   'P 1'
#
loop_
_entity.id
_entity.type
_entity.pdbx_description
1 polymer ?
#
loop_
_entity_poly.entity_id
_entity_poly.type
_entity_poly.pdbx_seq_one_letter_code
_entity_poly.pdbx_strand_id
1 'polypeptide(L)' 'MIIAENLNIYYDNHRAIEDVTFELNTGETLLLLGPNGA' A
#
# COMPACT_ATOMS: atom_id res chain seq x y z
N MET A 1 15.06 -5.16 -1.30
CA MET A 1 13.81 -5.76 -1.82
C MET A 1 12.78 -5.69 -0.71
N ILE A 2 11.72 -4.92 -0.93
CA ILE A 2 10.56 -4.79 -0.05
C ILE A 2 9.39 -5.41 -0.80
N ILE A 3 8.58 -6.19 -0.10
CA ILE A 3 7.38 -6.84 -0.64
C ILE A 3 6.27 -6.64 0.38
N ALA A 4 5.11 -6.19 -0.08
CA ALA A 4 3.84 -6.26 0.65
C ALA A 4 2.87 -7.11 -0.17
N GLU A 5 2.29 -8.13 0.46
CA GLU A 5 1.32 -9.03 -0.16
C GLU A 5 0.00 -8.94 0.60
N ASN A 6 -1.10 -8.76 -0.13
CA ASN A 6 -2.46 -8.72 0.40
C ASN A 6 -2.61 -7.81 1.63
N LEU A 7 -2.01 -6.61 1.57
CA LEU A 7 -1.99 -5.67 2.68
C LEU A 7 -3.40 -5.16 2.97
N ASN A 8 -3.79 -5.25 4.24
CA ASN A 8 -5.08 -4.79 4.74
C ASN A 8 -4.88 -3.96 6.00
N ILE A 9 -5.37 -2.72 6.00
CA ILE A 9 -5.22 -1.78 7.13
C ILE A 9 -6.59 -1.27 7.54
N TYR A 10 -6.85 -1.32 8.84
CA TYR A 10 -8.10 -0.86 9.46
C TYR A 10 -7.81 0.25 10.47
N TYR A 11 -8.63 1.30 10.44
CA TYR A 11 -8.75 2.29 11.50
C TYR A 11 -10.16 2.17 12.08
N ASP A 12 -10.27 1.69 13.32
CA ASP A 12 -11.53 1.29 13.93
C ASP A 12 -12.31 0.31 13.03
N ASN A 13 -13.55 0.66 12.66
CA ASN A 13 -14.41 -0.12 11.78
C ASN A 13 -14.22 0.21 10.29
N HIS A 14 -13.27 1.07 9.95
CA HIS A 14 -13.02 1.51 8.58
C HIS A 14 -11.79 0.82 8.00
N ARG A 15 -11.97 0.09 6.88
CA ARG A 15 -10.87 -0.50 6.12
C ARG A 15 -10.29 0.56 5.18
N ALA A 16 -9.12 1.08 5.53
CA ALA A 16 -8.45 2.11 4.75
C ALA A 16 -7.62 1.54 3.60
N ILE A 17 -7.01 0.37 3.78
CA ILE A 17 -6.28 -0.34 2.73
C ILE A 17 -6.91 -1.70 2.53
N GLU A 18 -7.25 -2.02 1.28
CA GLU A 18 -7.86 -3.28 0.88
C GLU A 18 -7.01 -3.97 -0.18
N ASP A 19 -6.43 -5.12 0.20
CA ASP A 19 -5.73 -6.06 -0.68
C ASP A 19 -4.63 -5.45 -1.55
N VAL A 20 -3.84 -4.53 -0.98
CA VAL A 20 -2.75 -3.88 -1.73
C VAL A 20 -1.51 -4.79 -1.75
N THR A 21 -1.01 -5.05 -2.96
CA THR A 21 0.22 -5.82 -3.19
C THR A 21 1.20 -4.98 -4.02
N PHE A 22 2.43 -4.84 -3.54
CA PHE A 22 3.49 -4.15 -4.27
C PHE A 22 4.89 -4.67 -3.92
N GLU A 23 5.82 -4.47 -4.84
CA GLU A 23 7.23 -4.79 -4.68
C GLU A 23 8.07 -3.53 -4.94
N LEU A 24 9.19 -3.39 -4.23
CA LEU A 24 10.17 -2.33 -4.45
C LEU A 24 11.59 -2.90 -4.35
N ASN A 25 12.33 -2.81 -5.46
CA ASN A 25 13.71 -3.28 -5.53
C ASN A 25 14.71 -2.22 -5.07
N THR A 26 15.92 -2.67 -4.78
CA THR A 26 17.01 -1.77 -4.39
C THR A 26 17.36 -0.86 -5.56
N GLY A 27 17.34 0.46 -5.33
CA GLY A 27 17.65 1.47 -6.35
C GLY A 27 16.44 1.98 -7.13
N GLU A 28 15.25 1.41 -6.93
CA GLU A 28 14.00 1.92 -7.49
C GLU A 28 13.40 3.03 -6.61
N THR A 29 12.58 3.89 -7.22
CA THR A 29 11.73 4.86 -6.51
C THR A 29 10.28 4.59 -6.89
N LEU A 30 9.44 4.30 -5.89
CA LEU A 30 8.01 4.06 -6.08
C LEU A 30 7.21 5.30 -5.67
N LEU A 31 6.45 5.86 -6.61
CA LEU A 31 5.54 6.97 -6.37
C LEU A 31 4.11 6.43 -6.19
N LEU A 32 3.52 6.69 -5.03
CA LEU A 32 2.11 6.42 -4.76
C LEU A 32 1.30 7.70 -5.02
N LEU A 33 0.23 7.58 -5.80
CA LEU A 33 -0.68 8.67 -6.14
C LEU A 33 -2.12 8.26 -5.83
N GLY A 34 -2.94 9.26 -5.50
CA GLY A 34 -4.36 9.06 -5.28
C GLY A 34 -5.04 10.37 -4.86
N PRO A 35 -6.37 10.44 -4.98
CA PRO A 35 -7.14 11.51 -4.35
C PRO A 35 -7.00 11.43 -2.83
N ASN A 36 -7.35 12.51 -2.12
CA ASN A 36 -7.38 12.49 -0.66
C ASN A 36 -8.31 11.38 -0.15
N GLY A 37 -7.78 10.54 0.75
CA GLY A 37 -8.51 9.43 1.34
C GLY A 37 -8.43 8.10 0.57
N ALA A 38 -7.60 8.02 -0.47
CA ALA A 38 -7.19 6.76 -1.08
C ALA A 38 -6.11 6.04 -0.27
#